data_AF-A0A139K9J1-F1
#
_entry.id   AF-A0A139K9J1-F1
#
_cell.length_a   1.000
_cell.length_b   1.000
_cell.length_c   1.000
_cell.angle_alpha   90.00
_cell.angle_beta   90.00
_cell.angle_gamma   90.00
#
_symmetry.space_group_name_H-M   'P 1'
#
loop_
_entity.id
_entity.type
_entity.pdbx_description
1 polymer ?
#
loop_
_entity_poly.entity_id
_entity_poly.type
_entity_poly.pdbx_seq_one_letter_code
_entity_poly.pdbx_strand_id
1 'polypeptide(L)'
;MEKSNIYIGEIIKNVMLEQQVTKAELARRLKVKPQSVDYMLTRKSIDTDTLYNVSRALNYDFALLYSIHKEQINYDTLEQEYRLSTAKVLVELELKPEDIAKLNLKKRIADVLK
;
A
#
# COMPACT_ATOMS: atom_id res chain seq x y z
N MET A 1 13.33 19.14 -19.93
CA MET A 1 12.62 17.97 -19.40
C MET A 1 11.26 17.90 -20.07
N GLU A 2 10.88 16.72 -20.57
CA GLU A 2 9.53 16.50 -21.10
C GLU A 2 8.51 16.60 -19.96
N LYS A 3 7.34 17.18 -20.25
CA LYS A 3 6.24 17.28 -19.29
C LYS A 3 5.22 16.20 -19.60
N SER A 4 4.71 15.52 -18.58
CA SER A 4 3.58 14.61 -18.77
C SER A 4 2.34 15.39 -19.23
N ASN A 5 1.51 14.74 -20.04
CA ASN A 5 0.22 15.29 -20.46
C ASN A 5 -0.93 14.89 -19.51
N ILE A 6 -0.59 14.67 -18.24
CA ILE A 6 -1.52 14.23 -17.20
C ILE A 6 -2.10 15.46 -16.52
N TYR A 7 -3.43 15.55 -16.47
CA TYR A 7 -4.18 16.58 -15.76
C TYR A 7 -4.85 15.96 -14.55
N ILE A 8 -4.16 15.97 -13.42
CA ILE A 8 -4.57 15.18 -12.26
C ILE A 8 -5.93 15.59 -11.71
N GLY A 9 -6.26 16.88 -11.68
CA GLY A 9 -7.54 17.37 -11.19
C GLY A 9 -8.73 16.85 -12.00
N GLU A 10 -8.57 16.73 -13.32
CA GLU A 10 -9.60 16.17 -14.20
C GLU A 10 -9.77 14.65 -13.98
N ILE A 11 -8.66 13.93 -13.81
CA ILE A 11 -8.69 12.49 -13.56
C ILE A 11 -9.33 12.20 -12.19
N ILE A 12 -8.97 12.95 -11.15
CA ILE A 12 -9.63 12.85 -9.83
C ILE A 12 -11.14 13.10 -9.98
N LYS A 13 -11.54 14.11 -10.76
CA LYS A 13 -12.95 14.39 -11.02
C LYS A 13 -13.66 13.22 -11.70
N ASN A 14 -13.03 12.55 -12.65
CA ASN A 14 -13.60 11.39 -13.33
C ASN A 14 -13.74 10.20 -12.38
N VAL A 15 -12.71 9.90 -11.58
CA VAL A 15 -12.78 8.84 -10.56
C VAL A 15 -13.88 9.12 -9.53
N MET A 16 -14.03 10.38 -9.10
CA MET A 16 -15.14 10.79 -8.23
C MET A 16 -16.51 10.53 -8.88
N LEU A 17 -16.66 10.84 -10.17
CA LEU A 17 -17.91 10.59 -10.91
C LEU A 17 -18.21 9.09 -11.02
N GLU A 18 -17.21 8.27 -11.37
CA GLU A 18 -17.34 6.81 -11.47
C GLU A 18 -17.71 6.18 -10.13
N GLN A 19 -17.12 6.65 -9.03
CA GLN A 19 -17.38 6.17 -7.67
C GLN A 19 -18.57 6.87 -6.99
N GLN A 20 -19.26 7.79 -7.66
CA GLN A 20 -20.36 8.60 -7.12
C GLN A 20 -19.99 9.38 -5.84
N VAL A 21 -18.73 9.81 -5.72
CA VAL A 21 -18.23 10.61 -4.60
C VAL A 21 -18.45 12.10 -4.89
N THR A 22 -19.18 12.79 -4.02
CA THR A 22 -19.40 14.23 -4.14
C THR A 22 -18.19 15.03 -3.66
N LYS A 23 -18.08 16.30 -4.08
CA LYS A 23 -17.03 17.21 -3.60
C LYS A 23 -17.08 17.41 -2.08
N ALA A 24 -18.28 17.49 -1.51
CA ALA A 24 -18.49 17.63 -0.07
C ALA A 24 -18.01 16.37 0.68
N GLU A 25 -18.30 15.19 0.14
CA GLU A 25 -17.82 13.94 0.72
C GLU A 25 -16.29 13.83 0.67
N LEU A 26 -15.67 14.17 -0.47
CA LEU A 26 -14.21 14.19 -0.58
C LEU A 26 -13.58 15.18 0.40
N ALA A 27 -14.14 16.38 0.53
CA ALA A 27 -13.67 17.39 1.49
C ALA A 27 -13.73 16.86 2.93
N ARG A 28 -14.80 16.13 3.29
CA ARG A 28 -14.97 15.49 4.60
C ARG A 28 -13.91 14.40 4.84
N ARG A 29 -13.66 13.52 3.85
CA ARG A 29 -12.64 12.45 3.94
C ARG A 29 -11.24 13.02 4.13
N LEU A 30 -10.93 14.11 3.42
CA LEU A 30 -9.65 14.80 3.50
C LEU A 30 -9.52 15.76 4.69
N LYS A 31 -10.61 16.01 5.43
CA LYS A 31 -10.67 17.00 6.54
C LYS A 31 -10.26 18.41 6.09
N VAL A 32 -10.66 18.81 4.88
CA VAL A 32 -10.39 20.14 4.31
C VAL A 32 -11.68 20.89 4.01
N LYS A 33 -11.54 22.18 3.69
CA LYS A 33 -12.68 22.99 3.26
C LYS A 33 -13.12 22.60 1.84
N PRO A 34 -14.42 22.66 1.49
CA PRO A 34 -14.89 22.37 0.13
C PRO A 34 -14.18 23.18 -0.96
N GLN A 35 -13.82 24.45 -0.68
CA GLN A 35 -13.07 25.28 -1.64
C GLN A 35 -11.69 24.71 -1.99
N SER A 36 -11.05 24.00 -1.06
CA SER A 36 -9.77 23.34 -1.31
C SER A 36 -9.94 22.22 -2.34
N VAL A 37 -11.05 21.47 -2.29
CA VAL A 37 -11.39 20.46 -3.29
C VAL A 37 -11.72 21.10 -4.63
N ASP A 38 -12.52 22.17 -4.65
CA ASP A 38 -12.82 22.90 -5.89
C ASP A 38 -11.54 23.37 -6.59
N TYR A 39 -10.62 23.97 -5.83
CA TYR A 39 -9.34 24.40 -6.35
C TYR A 39 -8.48 23.23 -6.84
N MET A 40 -8.40 22.13 -6.08
CA MET A 40 -7.63 20.93 -6.44
C MET A 40 -8.08 20.34 -7.78
N LEU A 41 -9.40 20.30 -8.03
CA LEU A 41 -9.96 19.72 -9.25
C LEU A 41 -9.67 20.56 -10.50
N THR A 42 -9.27 21.83 -10.37
CA THR A 42 -8.84 22.65 -11.52
C THR A 42 -7.34 22.57 -11.79
N ARG A 43 -6.58 21.76 -11.03
CA ARG A 43 -5.12 21.72 -11.13
C ARG A 43 -4.66 20.70 -12.18
N LYS A 44 -3.67 21.11 -12.97
CA LYS A 44 -2.89 20.18 -13.80
C LYS A 44 -2.06 19.22 -12.96
N SER A 45 -1.46 19.71 -11.87
CA SER A 45 -0.61 18.96 -10.96
C SER A 45 -0.84 19.37 -9.51
N ILE A 46 -0.59 18.44 -8.59
CA ILE A 46 -0.65 18.62 -7.13
C ILE A 46 0.63 18.03 -6.51
N ASP A 47 0.94 18.39 -5.28
CA ASP A 47 2.04 17.78 -4.54
C ASP A 47 1.75 16.32 -4.19
N THR A 48 2.81 15.57 -3.87
CA THR A 48 2.74 14.12 -3.63
C THR A 48 1.95 13.76 -2.38
N ASP A 49 1.98 14.60 -1.34
CA ASP A 49 1.24 14.34 -0.09
C ASP A 49 -0.26 14.51 -0.32
N THR A 50 -0.66 15.55 -1.06
CA THR A 50 -2.05 15.73 -1.49
C THR A 50 -2.49 14.57 -2.38
N LEU A 51 -1.66 14.16 -3.36
CA LEU A 51 -1.95 13.02 -4.23
C LEU A 51 -2.20 11.75 -3.40
N TYR A 52 -1.31 11.44 -2.46
CA TYR A 52 -1.42 10.29 -1.57
C TYR A 52 -2.71 10.30 -0.74
N ASN A 53 -3.02 11.42 -0.10
CA ASN A 53 -4.22 11.55 0.71
C ASN A 53 -5.51 11.42 -0.12
N VAL A 54 -5.52 11.96 -1.33
CA VAL A 54 -6.64 11.79 -2.28
C VAL A 54 -6.75 10.35 -2.75
N SER A 55 -5.64 9.69 -3.07
CA SER A 55 -5.60 8.27 -3.42
C SER A 55 -6.24 7.42 -2.33
N ARG A 56 -5.88 7.67 -1.07
CA ARG A 56 -6.48 6.99 0.08
C ARG A 56 -7.96 7.32 0.26
N ALA A 57 -8.34 8.59 0.13
CA ALA A 57 -9.73 9.01 0.30
C ALA A 57 -10.69 8.43 -0.77
N LEU A 58 -10.17 8.16 -1.97
CA LEU A 58 -10.92 7.58 -3.09
C LEU A 58 -10.62 6.09 -3.32
N ASN A 59 -9.80 5.47 -2.48
CA ASN A 59 -9.35 4.09 -2.66
C ASN A 59 -8.89 3.80 -4.11
N TYR A 60 -8.08 4.70 -4.67
CA TYR A 60 -7.61 4.66 -6.05
C TYR A 60 -6.16 5.11 -6.10
N ASP A 61 -5.26 4.30 -6.68
CA ASP A 61 -3.84 4.64 -6.75
C ASP A 61 -3.53 5.58 -7.93
N PHE A 62 -3.60 6.89 -7.68
CA PHE A 62 -3.25 7.90 -8.69
C PHE A 62 -1.76 7.96 -9.02
N ALA A 63 -0.87 7.37 -8.19
CA ALA A 63 0.55 7.37 -8.48
C ALA A 63 0.88 6.51 -9.72
N LEU A 64 0.05 5.49 -10.00
CA LEU A 64 0.19 4.64 -11.18
C LEU A 64 0.13 5.39 -12.51
N LEU A 65 -0.52 6.56 -12.54
CA LEU A 65 -0.59 7.42 -13.74
C LEU A 65 0.80 7.94 -14.14
N TYR A 66 1.72 8.03 -13.18
CA TYR A 66 3.07 8.55 -13.37
C TYR A 66 4.13 7.43 -13.42
N SER A 67 3.71 6.17 -13.35
CA SER A 67 4.63 5.03 -13.40
C SER A 67 5.33 4.94 -14.75
N ILE A 68 6.67 4.92 -14.72
CA ILE A 68 7.51 4.78 -15.93
C ILE A 68 7.57 3.31 -16.39
N HIS A 69 7.31 2.38 -15.48
CA HIS A 69 7.32 0.93 -15.73
C HIS A 69 6.03 0.28 -15.24
N LYS A 70 5.64 -0.85 -15.84
CA LYS A 70 4.35 -1.54 -15.59
C LYS A 70 4.19 -2.13 -14.17
N GLU A 71 5.21 -2.07 -13.31
CA GLU A 71 5.27 -2.83 -12.05
C GLU A 71 5.89 -2.01 -10.89
N GLN A 72 5.57 -0.72 -10.80
CA GLN A 72 6.11 0.12 -9.74
C GLN A 72 5.56 -0.31 -8.36
N ILE A 73 6.46 -0.48 -7.39
CA ILE A 73 6.16 -0.99 -6.04
C ILE A 73 5.50 0.11 -5.19
N ASN A 74 4.32 -0.18 -4.65
CA ASN A 74 3.67 0.63 -3.62
C ASN A 74 4.16 0.19 -2.23
N TYR A 75 4.84 1.08 -1.50
CA TYR A 75 5.42 0.76 -0.19
C TYR A 75 4.38 0.80 0.96
N ASP A 76 3.21 1.41 0.78
CA ASP A 76 2.15 1.44 1.79
C ASP A 76 1.45 0.09 1.93
N THR A 77 1.46 -0.74 0.89
CA THR A 77 0.95 -2.12 0.92
C THR A 77 1.94 -3.12 1.54
N LEU A 78 3.10 -2.66 2.04
CA LEU A 78 4.09 -3.51 2.70
C LEU A 78 3.72 -3.87 4.15
N GLU A 79 2.49 -3.62 4.60
CA GLU A 79 1.94 -4.36 5.74
C GLU A 79 1.81 -5.85 5.38
N GLN A 80 2.95 -6.53 5.50
CA GLN A 80 3.13 -7.94 5.84
C GLN A 80 2.20 -8.95 5.14
N GLU A 81 2.42 -9.15 3.85
CA GLU A 81 2.32 -10.51 3.33
C GLU A 81 3.73 -11.10 3.22
N TYR A 82 4.31 -11.50 4.35
CA TYR A 82 5.17 -12.69 4.35
C TYR A 82 4.27 -13.88 4.00
N ARG A 83 3.88 -14.00 2.72
CA ARG A 83 3.31 -15.23 2.18
C ARG A 83 4.43 -16.27 2.10
N LEU A 84 4.85 -16.78 3.26
CA LEU A 84 5.53 -18.08 3.31
C LEU A 84 4.44 -19.11 2.99
N SER A 85 4.24 -19.38 1.71
CA SER A 85 3.29 -20.38 1.19
C SER A 85 3.76 -21.81 1.46
N THR A 86 4.39 -22.07 2.61
CA THR A 86 5.31 -23.17 2.96
C THR A 86 6.76 -22.88 2.55
N ALA A 87 7.69 -22.99 3.52
CA ALA A 87 9.13 -22.92 3.27
C ALA A 87 9.82 -24.10 3.94
N LYS A 88 10.76 -24.72 3.24
CA LYS A 88 11.59 -25.80 3.79
C LYS A 88 12.79 -25.17 4.52
N VAL A 89 12.85 -25.37 5.83
CA VAL A 89 13.96 -24.91 6.66
C VAL A 89 14.84 -26.11 7.01
N LEU A 90 16.13 -26.03 6.71
CA LEU A 90 17.13 -27.03 7.10
C LEU A 90 18.11 -26.36 8.06
N VAL A 91 18.29 -26.95 9.24
CA VAL A 91 19.20 -26.44 10.28
C VAL A 91 20.08 -27.59 10.73
N GLU A 92 21.38 -27.44 10.56
CA GLU A 92 22.40 -28.37 11.08
C GLU A 92 23.16 -27.69 12.22
N LEU A 93 23.18 -28.34 13.38
CA LEU A 93 23.84 -27.86 14.59
C LEU A 93 24.57 -29.03 15.24
N GLU A 94 25.85 -28.85 15.55
CA GLU A 94 26.59 -29.75 16.43
C GLU A 94 26.41 -29.29 17.87
N LEU A 95 25.83 -30.16 18.70
CA LEU A 95 25.47 -29.83 20.07
C LEU A 95 26.03 -30.85 21.05
N LYS A 96 26.39 -30.35 22.24
CA LYS A 96 26.74 -31.22 23.36
C LYS A 96 25.48 -31.91 23.92
N PRO A 97 25.60 -33.11 24.51
CA PRO A 97 24.46 -33.87 25.03
C PRO A 97 23.56 -33.07 25.99
N GLU A 98 24.16 -32.22 26.82
CA GLU A 98 23.46 -31.37 27.79
C GLU A 98 22.54 -30.34 27.12
N ASP A 99 22.95 -29.82 25.96
CA ASP A 99 22.19 -28.81 25.23
C ASP A 99 21.09 -29.45 24.37
N ILE A 100 21.32 -30.68 23.88
CA ILE A 100 20.29 -31.49 23.19
C ILE A 100 19.09 -31.73 24.13
N ALA A 101 19.35 -32.08 25.40
CA ALA A 101 18.29 -32.32 26.37
C ALA A 101 17.45 -31.05 26.65
N LYS A 102 18.07 -29.86 26.67
CA LYS A 102 17.38 -28.57 26.89
C LYS A 102 16.47 -28.19 25.72
N LEU A 103 16.81 -28.58 24.49
CA LEU A 103 16.03 -28.23 23.30
C LEU A 103 14.67 -28.93 23.21
N ASN A 104 14.50 -30.09 23.86
CA ASN A 104 13.26 -30.85 23.91
C ASN A 104 12.58 -31.03 22.52
N LEU A 105 13.41 -31.28 21.49
CA LEU A 105 12.99 -31.25 20.09
C LEU A 105 11.85 -32.21 19.80
N LYS A 106 11.86 -33.40 20.41
CA LYS A 106 10.82 -34.42 20.22
C LYS A 106 9.42 -33.90 20.60
N LYS A 107 9.30 -33.20 21.72
CA LYS A 107 8.02 -32.62 22.17
C LYS A 107 7.61 -31.46 21.26
N ARG A 108 8.54 -30.55 20.96
CA ARG A 108 8.29 -29.37 20.12
C ARG A 108 7.88 -29.74 18.69
N ILE A 109 8.52 -30.74 18.08
CA ILE A 109 8.16 -31.23 16.74
C ILE A 109 6.77 -31.89 16.77
N ALA A 110 6.47 -32.70 17.77
CA ALA A 110 5.16 -33.34 17.89
C ALA A 110 4.01 -32.33 18.09
N ASP A 111 4.25 -31.23 18.80
CA ASP A 111 3.27 -30.15 18.99
C ASP A 111 3.02 -29.34 17.71
N VAL A 112 4.03 -29.23 16.83
CA VAL A 112 3.95 -28.51 15.54
C VAL A 112 3.30 -29.36 14.43
N LEU A 113 3.33 -30.69 14.54
CA LEU A 113 2.79 -31.63 13.55
C LEU A 113 1.32 -32.04 13.81
N LYS A 114 0.64 -31.44 14.80
CA LYS A 114 -0.81 -31.61 15.06
C LYS A 114 -1.62 -30.55 14.35
#